data_AF-A0AAN9L8Z8-F1
#
_entry.id   AF-A0AAN9L8Z8-F1
#
_cell.length_a   1.000
_cell.length_b   1.000
_cell.length_c   1.000
_cell.angle_alpha   90.00
_cell.angle_beta   90.00
_cell.angle_gamma   90.00
#
_symmetry.space_group_name_H-M   'P 1'
#
loop_
_entity.id
_entity.type
_entity.pdbx_description
1 polymer ?
#
loop_
_entity_poly.entity_id
_entity_poly.type
_entity_poly.pdbx_seq_one_letter_code
_entity_poly.pdbx_strand_id
1 'polypeptide(L)' 'MKKMMAAMMFLLLIASQMESVVPDAADCLDGCTTACVQRDSRLQARCERKCSIRCGPDSTVKEEMG' A
#
# COMPACT_ATOMS: atom_id res chain seq x y z
N MET A 1 5.55 13.14 -38.03
CA MET A 1 5.83 14.13 -36.96
C MET A 1 4.55 14.53 -36.20
N LYS A 2 3.56 15.20 -36.84
CA LYS A 2 2.37 15.73 -36.15
C LYS A 2 1.48 14.68 -35.45
N LYS A 3 1.32 13.51 -36.06
CA LYS A 3 0.60 12.36 -35.48
C LYS A 3 1.31 11.76 -34.25
N MET A 4 2.65 11.75 -34.27
CA MET A 4 3.46 11.27 -33.14
C MET A 4 3.38 12.23 -31.95
N MET A 5 3.43 13.53 -32.21
CA MET A 5 3.25 14.56 -31.17
C MET A 5 1.87 14.48 -30.52
N ALA A 6 0.82 14.27 -31.31
CA ALA A 6 -0.53 14.10 -30.79
C ALA A 6 -0.65 12.86 -29.89
N ALA A 7 -0.08 11.73 -30.31
CA ALA A 7 -0.06 10.51 -29.50
C ALA A 7 0.73 10.70 -28.19
N MET A 8 1.85 11.41 -28.24
CA MET A 8 2.67 11.68 -27.07
C MET A 8 1.97 12.59 -26.06
N MET A 9 1.30 13.65 -26.53
CA MET A 9 0.46 14.48 -25.67
C MET A 9 -0.68 13.70 -25.04
N PHE A 10 -1.31 12.80 -25.80
CA PHE A 10 -2.40 11.97 -25.29
C PHE A 10 -1.93 11.03 -24.17
N LEU A 11 -0.76 10.40 -24.34
CA LEU A 11 -0.14 9.57 -23.30
C LEU A 11 0.18 10.36 -22.03
N LEU A 12 0.73 11.57 -22.16
CA LEU A 12 1.06 12.42 -21.01
C LEU A 12 -0.20 12.85 -20.25
N LEU A 13 -1.30 13.15 -20.95
CA LEU A 13 -2.59 13.47 -20.32
C LEU A 13 -3.16 12.29 -19.53
N ILE A 14 -3.04 11.07 -20.05
CA ILE A 14 -3.48 9.88 -19.31
C ILE A 14 -2.60 9.67 -18.08
N ALA A 15 -1.28 9.86 -18.22
CA ALA A 15 -0.33 9.71 -17.11
C ALA A 15 -0.55 10.75 -16.00
N SER A 16 -0.89 12.00 -16.33
CA SER A 16 -1.17 13.04 -15.34
C SER A 16 -2.46 12.81 -14.55
N GLN A 17 -3.37 11.99 -15.07
CA GLN A 17 -4.63 11.63 -14.42
C GLN A 17 -4.51 10.37 -13.55
N MET A 18 -3.31 9.77 -13.48
CA MET A 18 -3.07 8.65 -12.57
C MET A 18 -2.89 9.19 -11.15
N GLU A 19 -3.97 9.25 -10.40
CA GLU A 19 -3.90 9.43 -8.95
C GLU A 19 -3.13 8.24 -8.37
N SER A 20 -1.98 8.49 -7.74
CA SER A 20 -1.27 7.44 -7.02
C SER A 20 -2.16 6.99 -5.86
N VAL A 21 -2.56 5.73 -5.84
CA VAL A 21 -3.28 5.16 -4.70
C VAL A 21 -2.29 5.14 -3.53
N VAL A 22 -2.47 6.06 -2.58
CA VAL A 22 -1.74 6.02 -1.32
C VAL A 22 -2.25 4.77 -0.59
N PRO A 23 -1.37 3.83 -0.22
CA PRO A 23 -1.80 2.64 0.51
C PRO A 23 -2.46 3.08 1.82
N ASP A 24 -3.71 2.68 2.03
CA ASP A 24 -4.42 2.99 3.27
C ASP A 24 -3.93 2.10 4.41
N ALA A 25 -4.10 2.55 5.65
CA ALA A 25 -3.79 1.74 6.82
C ALA A 25 -4.58 0.41 6.83
N ALA A 26 -5.80 0.39 6.24
CA ALA A 26 -6.57 -0.82 6.03
C ALA A 26 -5.90 -1.79 5.06
N ASP A 27 -5.28 -1.31 3.98
CA ASP A 27 -4.58 -2.14 3.00
C ASP A 27 -3.34 -2.81 3.63
N CYS A 28 -2.61 -2.07 4.48
CA CYS A 28 -1.51 -2.64 5.26
C CYS A 28 -2.00 -3.74 6.20
N LEU A 29 -3.08 -3.47 6.95
CA LEU A 29 -3.59 -4.41 7.94
C LEU A 29 -4.06 -5.70 7.27
N ASP A 30 -4.88 -5.59 6.22
CA ASP A 30 -5.43 -6.73 5.48
C ASP A 30 -4.32 -7.59 4.86
N GLY A 31 -3.36 -6.96 4.19
CA GLY A 31 -2.20 -7.65 3.63
C GLY A 31 -1.34 -8.35 4.69
N CYS A 32 -1.18 -7.72 5.87
CA CYS A 32 -0.44 -8.30 6.98
C CYS A 32 -1.19 -9.49 7.61
N THR A 33 -2.49 -9.35 7.87
CA THR A 33 -3.30 -10.43 8.48
C THR A 33 -3.48 -11.61 7.54
N THR A 34 -3.53 -11.39 6.23
CA THR A 34 -3.54 -12.47 5.23
C THR A 34 -2.30 -13.36 5.33
N ALA A 35 -1.16 -12.80 5.77
CA ALA A 35 0.06 -13.57 6.02
C ALA A 35 0.09 -14.29 7.37
N CYS A 36 -0.90 -14.08 8.25
CA CYS A 36 -0.99 -14.66 9.59
C CYS A 36 -1.76 -16.00 9.64
N VAL A 37 -1.96 -16.67 8.50
CA VAL A 37 -2.62 -17.98 8.46
C VAL A 37 -1.71 -19.04 9.10
N GLN A 38 -2.02 -19.40 10.35
CA GLN A 38 -1.34 -20.45 11.12
C GLN A 38 -2.34 -21.42 11.75
N ARG A 39 -1.95 -22.69 11.91
CA ARG A 39 -2.77 -23.70 12.63
C ARG A 39 -2.84 -23.46 14.13
N ASP A 40 -1.81 -22.85 14.70
CA ASP A 40 -1.73 -22.54 16.13
C ASP A 40 -2.39 -21.18 16.39
N SER A 41 -3.48 -21.20 17.14
CA SER A 41 -4.27 -20.00 17.44
C SER A 41 -3.50 -18.94 18.25
N ARG A 42 -2.53 -19.37 19.07
CA ARG A 42 -1.69 -18.45 19.85
C ARG A 42 -0.66 -17.76 18.96
N LEU A 43 -0.10 -18.47 17.98
CA LEU A 43 0.79 -17.88 16.99
C LEU A 43 0.07 -16.94 16.04
N GLN A 44 -1.15 -17.30 15.60
CA GLN A 44 -2.01 -16.44 14.80
C GLN A 44 -2.32 -15.13 15.53
N ALA A 45 -2.82 -15.19 16.78
CA ALA A 45 -3.12 -14.00 17.57
C ALA A 45 -1.87 -13.11 17.82
N ARG A 46 -0.68 -13.72 17.93
CA ARG A 46 0.57 -12.97 18.05
C ARG A 46 0.94 -12.27 16.74
N CYS A 47 0.70 -12.90 15.60
CA CYS A 47 0.91 -12.31 14.29
C CYS A 47 -0.03 -11.13 14.06
N GLU A 48 -1.32 -11.30 14.34
CA GLU A 48 -2.33 -10.24 14.23
C GLU A 48 -1.99 -9.02 15.11
N ARG A 49 -1.51 -9.23 16.35
CA ARG A 49 -1.02 -8.14 17.21
C ARG A 49 0.20 -7.41 16.60
N LYS A 50 1.07 -8.11 15.89
CA LYS A 50 2.18 -7.45 15.19
C LYS A 50 1.68 -6.61 14.02
N CYS A 51 0.66 -7.08 13.30
CA CYS A 51 0.04 -6.32 12.23
C CYS A 51 -0.61 -5.03 12.76
N SER A 52 -1.29 -5.07 13.89
CA SER A 52 -1.87 -3.86 14.51
C SER A 52 -0.81 -2.84 14.94
N ILE A 53 0.40 -3.28 15.34
CA ILE A 53 1.51 -2.38 15.66
C ILE A 53 2.17 -1.84 14.38
N ARG A 54 2.32 -2.68 13.36
CA ARG A 54 2.97 -2.33 12.09
C ARG A 54 2.13 -1.40 11.22
N CYS A 55 0.81 -1.55 11.25
CA CYS A 55 -0.12 -0.81 10.41
C CYS A 55 -0.99 0.16 11.22
N GLY A 56 -0.81 0.21 12.55
CA GLY A 56 -1.51 1.13 13.42
C GLY A 56 -0.99 2.57 13.28
N PRO A 57 -1.68 3.56 13.85
CA PRO A 57 -1.34 4.98 13.70
C PRO A 57 0.09 5.35 14.15
N ASP A 58 0.75 4.49 14.94
CA ASP A 58 2.15 4.66 15.35
C ASP A 58 3.17 4.31 14.24
N SER A 59 2.75 3.69 13.13
CA SER A 59 3.64 3.24 12.06
C SER A 59 4.08 4.34 11.12
N THR A 60 3.26 5.38 10.96
CA THR A 60 3.55 6.57 10.13
C THR A 60 4.71 7.39 10.69
N VAL A 61 4.98 7.30 11.99
CA VAL A 61 6.11 7.98 12.65
C VAL A 61 7.46 7.41 12.19
N LYS A 62 7.51 6.19 11.65
CA LYS A 62 8.77 5.56 11.22
C LYS A 62 9.17 5.82 9.77
N GLU A 63 8.24 6.23 8.91
CA GLU A 63 8.55 6.45 7.48
C GLU A 63 9.13 7.85 7.20
N GLU A 64 8.90 8.84 8.07
CA GLU A 64 9.44 10.21 7.93
C GLU A 64 10.92 10.35 8.37
N MET A 65 11.58 9.25 8.76
CA MET A 65 12.95 9.23 9.30
C MET A 65 13.88 8.29 8.52
N GLY A 66 13.72 8.25 7.19
CA GLY A 66 14.56 7.48 6.25
C GLY A 66 15.13 8.35 5.13
#